data_AF-W8SRV9-F1
#
_entry.id   AF-W8SRV9-F1
#
_cell.length_a   1.000
_cell.length_b   1.000
_cell.length_c   1.000
_cell.angle_alpha   90.00
_cell.angle_beta   90.00
_cell.angle_gamma   90.00
#
_symmetry.space_group_name_H-M   'P 1'
#
loop_
_entity.id
_entity.type
_entity.pdbx_description
1 polymer ?
#
loop_
_entity_poly.entity_id
_entity_poly.type
_entity_poly.pdbx_seq_one_letter_code
_entity_poly.pdbx_strand_id
1 'polypeptide(L)'
;MKYSDADRAEIQRQLTEQYISDYTATWRAGMDNLNIRNFESIGQLTGALEQVISGDQPLQRALTVLRDNTQPGVFSEKLSAKEREEALAEPDYQLLTRLGHEFAPENSTLAVQKDKESTMQAVYQQLTELHRYLLAIQNAPVPGKSALKAVQLRLDQNSSDPIFATRQMAKTLPAPLNRWVGRLTDQAWHVVMVEAVHYMEVDWRDSVVKPFNEQLANNYPFNPRSAQDASLDAFERFFKPDGILDTFYQQNLKLFIDNDLSLEDGDNNVIIREDIIAQLETAQKIRDIFFSKQNGLGTSFAVETVSLSGNKRRSVLNLDGQLVDYSQGRNYTAHLVWPNNMREGNESKLTLIGTSGNAPRSISFSGPWAQFRLFGAGQLTGVQDGNFTVRFSVDGGAMTYRVHTDTEDNPFSGGLFSQFGLSDTLY
;
A
#
# COMPACT_ATOMS: atom_id res chain seq x y z
N MET A 1 74.00 4.50 23.80
CA MET A 1 73.89 3.28 22.98
C MET A 1 73.76 3.74 21.53
N LYS A 2 74.64 3.27 20.62
CA LYS A 2 74.45 3.48 19.18
C LYS A 2 73.69 2.26 18.66
N TYR A 3 72.52 2.47 18.07
CA TYR A 3 71.78 1.41 17.38
C TYR A 3 72.66 0.75 16.32
N SER A 4 72.67 -0.58 16.29
CA SER A 4 73.33 -1.36 15.23
C SER A 4 72.61 -1.16 13.90
N ASP A 5 73.26 -1.52 12.79
CA ASP A 5 72.63 -1.43 11.47
C ASP A 5 71.40 -2.35 11.37
N ALA A 6 71.41 -3.49 12.09
CA ALA A 6 70.26 -4.38 12.22
C ALA A 6 69.11 -3.71 12.99
N ASP A 7 69.40 -3.00 14.09
CA ASP A 7 68.37 -2.28 14.86
C ASP A 7 67.74 -1.17 14.02
N ARG A 8 68.55 -0.44 13.23
CA ARG A 8 68.06 0.61 12.34
C ARG A 8 67.15 0.05 11.24
N ALA A 9 67.53 -1.08 10.66
CA ALA A 9 66.74 -1.76 9.63
C ALA A 9 65.38 -2.24 10.19
N GLU A 10 65.36 -2.79 11.40
CA GLU A 10 64.13 -3.24 12.04
C GLU A 10 63.22 -2.06 12.45
N ILE A 11 63.78 -0.98 12.99
CA ILE A 11 63.02 0.24 13.29
C ILE A 11 62.41 0.83 12.01
N GLN A 12 63.18 0.90 10.92
CA GLN A 12 62.68 1.37 9.63
C GLN A 12 61.55 0.49 9.12
N ARG A 13 61.68 -0.83 9.23
CA ARG A 13 60.62 -1.77 8.86
C ARG A 13 59.33 -1.49 9.66
N GLN A 14 59.41 -1.40 10.98
CA GLN A 14 58.26 -1.14 11.84
C GLN A 14 57.61 0.22 11.56
N LEU A 15 58.41 1.27 11.32
CA LEU A 15 57.92 2.59 10.96
C LEU A 15 57.16 2.57 9.63
N THR A 16 57.68 1.85 8.63
CA THR A 16 57.03 1.69 7.33
C THR A 16 55.70 0.93 7.46
N GLU A 17 55.66 -0.15 8.24
CA GLU A 17 54.41 -0.91 8.48
C GLU A 17 53.35 -0.03 9.16
N GLN A 18 53.73 0.74 10.20
CA GLN A 18 52.82 1.66 10.87
C GLN A 18 52.32 2.74 9.91
N TYR A 19 53.21 3.34 9.12
CA TYR A 19 52.84 4.34 8.13
C TYR A 19 51.84 3.80 7.10
N ILE A 20 52.08 2.60 6.55
CA ILE A 20 51.16 1.96 5.58
C ILE A 20 49.80 1.70 6.23
N SER A 21 49.77 1.25 7.49
CA SER A 21 48.54 1.01 8.22
C SER A 21 47.72 2.28 8.41
N ASP A 22 48.35 3.35 8.93
CA ASP A 22 47.70 4.63 9.19
C ASP A 22 47.24 5.31 7.89
N TYR A 23 48.06 5.24 6.83
CA TYR A 23 47.73 5.76 5.51
C TYR A 23 46.52 5.04 4.92
N THR A 24 46.51 3.71 4.98
CA THR A 24 45.40 2.88 4.49
C THR A 24 44.11 3.19 5.25
N ALA A 25 44.18 3.26 6.58
CA ALA A 25 43.02 3.58 7.43
C ALA A 25 42.46 4.97 7.14
N THR A 26 43.33 5.97 6.97
CA THR A 26 42.94 7.35 6.68
C THR A 26 42.21 7.48 5.35
N TRP A 27 42.74 6.85 4.29
CA TRP A 27 42.10 6.86 2.97
C TRP A 27 40.77 6.11 2.96
N ARG A 28 40.70 4.91 3.57
CA ARG A 28 39.45 4.16 3.68
C ARG A 28 38.39 4.95 4.44
N ALA A 29 38.75 5.58 5.56
CA ALA A 29 37.84 6.47 6.30
C ALA A 29 37.36 7.68 5.46
N GLY A 30 38.24 8.27 4.66
CA GLY A 30 37.88 9.34 3.73
C GLY A 30 36.86 8.89 2.68
N MET A 31 37.08 7.73 2.06
CA MET A 31 36.17 7.14 1.07
C MET A 31 34.85 6.69 1.72
N ASP A 32 34.91 6.19 2.95
CA ASP A 32 33.75 5.75 3.72
C ASP A 32 32.84 6.92 4.11
N ASN A 33 33.37 8.14 4.26
CA ASN A 33 32.57 9.33 4.53
C ASN A 33 31.77 9.84 3.32
N LEU A 34 32.09 9.40 2.10
CA LEU A 34 31.35 9.78 0.89
C LEU A 34 30.04 8.99 0.80
N ASN A 35 28.90 9.69 0.78
CA ASN A 35 27.58 9.07 0.76
C ASN A 35 26.68 9.63 -0.34
N ILE A 36 25.75 8.77 -0.78
CA ILE A 36 24.66 9.17 -1.67
C ILE A 36 23.58 9.82 -0.81
N ARG A 37 23.18 11.05 -1.18
CA ARG A 37 22.09 11.78 -0.52
C ARG A 37 20.74 11.08 -0.74
N ASN A 38 19.76 11.41 0.10
CA ASN A 38 18.38 10.99 -0.15
C ASN A 38 17.74 11.85 -1.24
N PHE A 39 16.75 11.30 -1.94
CA PHE A 39 16.01 11.95 -3.01
C PHE A 39 14.51 11.88 -2.72
N GLU A 40 13.80 12.97 -3.01
CA GLU A 40 12.36 13.08 -2.74
C GLU A 40 11.49 12.79 -3.97
N SER A 41 12.09 12.77 -5.16
CA SER A 41 11.34 12.53 -6.40
C SER A 41 12.19 11.86 -7.48
N ILE A 42 11.49 11.21 -8.42
CA ILE A 42 12.12 10.59 -9.60
C ILE A 42 12.98 11.61 -10.36
N GLY A 43 12.49 12.85 -10.52
CA GLY A 43 13.20 13.91 -11.23
C GLY A 43 14.50 14.35 -10.56
N GLN A 44 14.55 14.41 -9.23
CA GLN A 44 15.81 14.73 -8.53
C GLN A 44 16.84 13.61 -8.68
N LEU A 45 16.39 12.35 -8.67
CA LEU A 45 17.27 11.19 -8.84
C LEU A 45 17.76 11.04 -10.28
N THR A 46 16.91 11.22 -11.28
CA THR A 46 17.31 11.15 -12.69
C THR A 46 18.37 12.21 -13.01
N GLY A 47 18.17 13.46 -12.56
CA GLY A 47 19.17 14.50 -12.70
C GLY A 47 20.51 14.20 -12.00
N ALA A 48 20.49 13.52 -10.84
CA ALA A 48 21.72 13.09 -10.18
C ALA A 48 22.40 11.92 -10.90
N LEU A 49 21.63 10.95 -11.41
CA LEU A 49 22.17 9.86 -12.23
C LEU A 49 22.82 10.40 -13.51
N GLU A 50 22.24 11.41 -14.15
CA GLU A 50 22.84 12.08 -15.31
C GLU A 50 24.23 12.68 -14.98
N GLN A 51 24.39 13.30 -13.81
CA GLN A 51 25.70 13.77 -13.34
C GLN A 51 26.68 12.64 -13.05
N VAL A 52 26.19 11.50 -12.55
CA VAL A 52 27.01 10.30 -12.28
C VAL A 52 27.49 9.64 -13.56
N ILE A 53 26.65 9.56 -14.60
CA ILE A 53 26.91 8.78 -15.80
C ILE A 53 27.66 9.60 -16.85
N SER A 54 27.21 10.83 -17.13
CA SER A 54 27.69 11.65 -18.25
C SER A 54 28.22 13.03 -17.87
N GLY A 55 27.87 13.55 -16.70
CA GLY A 55 28.33 14.85 -16.21
C GLY A 55 29.69 14.77 -15.50
N ASP A 56 29.71 15.16 -14.23
CA ASP A 56 30.94 15.22 -13.42
C ASP A 56 31.61 13.86 -13.15
N GLN A 57 30.86 12.76 -13.30
CA GLN A 57 31.33 11.39 -13.01
C GLN A 57 32.01 11.26 -11.63
N PRO A 58 31.38 11.76 -10.54
CA PRO A 58 32.00 11.84 -9.22
C PRO A 58 32.50 10.49 -8.68
N LEU A 59 31.85 9.37 -9.02
CA LEU A 59 32.28 8.04 -8.58
C LEU A 59 33.63 7.66 -9.21
N GLN A 60 33.75 7.82 -10.52
CA GLN A 60 35.01 7.60 -11.23
C GLN A 60 36.09 8.59 -10.77
N ARG A 61 35.73 9.86 -10.55
CA ARG A 61 36.67 10.88 -10.05
C ARG A 61 37.23 10.50 -8.68
N ALA A 62 36.39 10.07 -7.74
CA ALA A 62 36.81 9.64 -6.41
C ALA A 62 37.74 8.42 -6.48
N LEU A 63 37.40 7.41 -7.29
CA LEU A 63 38.25 6.23 -7.48
C LEU A 63 39.57 6.58 -8.19
N THR A 64 39.56 7.54 -9.11
CA THR A 64 40.77 8.00 -9.81
C THR A 64 41.71 8.70 -8.83
N VAL A 65 41.17 9.58 -7.97
CA VAL A 65 41.96 10.22 -6.90
C VAL A 65 42.53 9.18 -5.94
N LEU A 66 41.75 8.16 -5.55
CA LEU A 66 42.27 7.06 -4.73
C LEU A 66 43.42 6.33 -5.43
N ARG A 67 43.24 5.93 -6.69
CA ARG A 67 44.27 5.23 -7.47
C ARG A 67 45.55 6.05 -7.59
N ASP A 68 45.43 7.31 -7.98
CA ASP A 68 46.57 8.18 -8.23
C ASP A 68 47.37 8.47 -6.94
N ASN A 69 46.79 8.26 -5.75
CA ASN A 69 47.45 8.41 -4.45
C ASN A 69 47.79 7.07 -3.76
N THR A 70 47.50 5.92 -4.37
CA THR A 70 47.70 4.60 -3.75
C THR A 70 48.46 3.63 -4.64
N GLN A 71 48.62 3.91 -5.93
CA GLN A 71 49.31 3.04 -6.89
C GLN A 71 50.59 3.72 -7.41
N PRO A 72 51.69 2.97 -7.62
CA PRO A 72 52.87 3.54 -8.26
C PRO A 72 52.59 3.90 -9.72
N GLY A 73 53.24 4.95 -10.22
CA GLY A 73 53.16 5.35 -11.62
C GLY A 73 53.65 4.25 -12.56
N VAL A 74 53.08 4.20 -13.76
CA VAL A 74 53.52 3.27 -14.82
C VAL A 74 54.76 3.84 -15.49
N PHE A 75 55.83 3.03 -15.54
CA PHE A 75 57.03 3.39 -16.27
C PHE A 75 56.78 3.46 -17.79
N SER A 76 57.36 4.47 -18.44
CA SER A 76 57.36 4.58 -19.90
C SER A 76 57.98 3.35 -20.56
N GLU A 77 57.35 2.85 -21.64
CA GLU A 77 57.90 1.75 -22.44
C GLU A 77 59.26 2.08 -23.09
N LYS A 78 59.65 3.37 -23.07
CA LYS A 78 60.91 3.86 -23.65
C LYS A 78 62.11 3.81 -22.69
N LEU A 79 61.91 3.46 -21.42
CA LEU A 79 63.01 3.34 -20.44
C LEU A 79 63.90 2.15 -20.77
N SER A 80 65.22 2.32 -20.63
CA SER A 80 66.16 1.20 -20.74
C SER A 80 65.99 0.22 -19.57
N ALA A 81 66.45 -1.02 -19.74
CA ALA A 81 66.35 -2.05 -18.71
C ALA A 81 67.03 -1.61 -17.38
N LYS A 82 68.16 -0.91 -17.48
CA LYS A 82 68.91 -0.43 -16.32
C LYS A 82 68.19 0.69 -15.58
N GLU A 83 67.68 1.69 -16.30
CA GLU A 83 66.91 2.80 -15.71
C GLU A 83 65.62 2.28 -15.04
N ARG A 84 65.02 1.24 -15.62
CA ARG A 84 63.83 0.59 -15.05
C ARG A 84 64.15 -0.17 -13.76
N GLU A 85 65.28 -0.87 -13.71
CA GLU A 85 65.74 -1.56 -12.51
C GLU A 85 66.08 -0.58 -11.38
N GLU A 86 66.75 0.53 -11.70
CA GLU A 86 67.03 1.62 -10.75
C GLU A 86 65.74 2.24 -10.21
N ALA A 87 64.75 2.51 -11.08
CA ALA A 87 63.47 3.09 -10.66
C ALA A 87 62.61 2.12 -9.82
N LEU A 88 62.66 0.81 -10.10
CA LEU A 88 62.00 -0.22 -9.27
C LEU A 88 62.65 -0.34 -7.87
N ALA A 89 63.93 0.01 -7.75
CA ALA A 89 64.68 -0.04 -6.51
C ALA A 89 64.46 1.21 -5.62
N GLU A 90 63.82 2.27 -6.13
CA GLU A 90 63.56 3.48 -5.35
C GLU A 90 62.63 3.19 -4.16
N PRO A 91 62.95 3.68 -2.95
CA PRO A 91 62.13 3.44 -1.75
C PRO A 91 60.67 3.88 -1.91
N ASP A 92 60.43 5.02 -2.57
CA ASP A 92 59.09 5.56 -2.81
C ASP A 92 58.27 4.65 -3.73
N TYR A 93 58.90 4.10 -4.76
CA TYR A 93 58.26 3.14 -5.66
C TYR A 93 57.87 1.85 -4.93
N GLN A 94 58.77 1.32 -4.09
CA GLN A 94 58.49 0.13 -3.29
C GLN A 94 57.38 0.35 -2.27
N LEU A 95 57.35 1.52 -1.62
CA LEU A 95 56.30 1.91 -0.69
C LEU A 95 54.95 2.00 -1.40
N LEU A 96 54.88 2.71 -2.53
CA LEU A 96 53.66 2.82 -3.32
C LEU A 96 53.20 1.47 -3.88
N THR A 97 54.12 0.59 -4.26
CA THR A 97 53.78 -0.77 -4.69
C THR A 97 53.11 -1.57 -3.57
N ARG A 98 53.63 -1.48 -2.33
CA ARG A 98 53.01 -2.09 -1.16
C ARG A 98 51.63 -1.50 -0.87
N LEU A 99 51.50 -0.17 -0.89
CA LEU A 99 50.21 0.51 -0.77
C LEU A 99 49.23 0.08 -1.86
N GLY A 100 49.70 -0.07 -3.09
CA GLY A 100 48.88 -0.49 -4.22
C GLY A 100 48.28 -1.88 -4.05
N HIS A 101 48.93 -2.76 -3.29
CA HIS A 101 48.36 -4.07 -2.92
C HIS A 101 47.19 -3.94 -1.95
N GLU A 102 47.26 -3.01 -0.98
CA GLU A 102 46.17 -2.76 -0.01
C GLU A 102 44.90 -2.20 -0.67
N PHE A 103 45.05 -1.50 -1.80
CA PHE A 103 43.97 -0.91 -2.59
C PHE A 103 43.70 -1.62 -3.92
N ALA A 104 44.22 -2.85 -4.08
CA ALA A 104 44.07 -3.60 -5.31
C ALA A 104 42.60 -3.83 -5.72
N PRO A 105 41.66 -4.15 -4.79
CA PRO A 105 40.24 -4.29 -5.14
C PRO A 105 39.65 -3.02 -5.74
N GLU A 106 39.89 -1.86 -5.13
CA GLU A 106 39.38 -0.56 -5.55
C GLU A 106 40.01 -0.13 -6.88
N ASN A 107 41.34 -0.22 -6.99
CA ASN A 107 42.08 0.20 -8.18
C ASN A 107 41.76 -0.69 -9.39
N SER A 108 41.46 -1.97 -9.17
CA SER A 108 41.07 -2.89 -10.25
C SER A 108 39.76 -2.49 -10.94
N THR A 109 38.88 -1.74 -10.27
CA THR A 109 37.60 -1.31 -10.85
C THR A 109 37.76 -0.37 -12.05
N LEU A 110 38.86 0.39 -12.07
CA LEU A 110 39.22 1.32 -13.15
C LEU A 110 40.07 0.65 -14.24
N ALA A 111 40.61 -0.54 -13.98
CA ALA A 111 41.50 -1.22 -14.90
C ALA A 111 40.72 -1.82 -16.08
N VAL A 112 41.23 -1.59 -17.29
CA VAL A 112 40.74 -2.26 -18.51
C VAL A 112 41.58 -3.51 -18.71
N GLN A 113 40.95 -4.69 -18.67
CA GLN A 113 41.62 -5.93 -19.04
C GLN A 113 41.58 -6.09 -20.56
N LYS A 114 42.59 -6.76 -21.14
CA LYS A 114 42.62 -7.05 -22.59
C LYS A 114 41.29 -7.73 -22.98
N ASP A 115 40.55 -7.05 -23.87
CA ASP A 115 39.27 -7.46 -24.44
C ASP A 115 38.05 -7.48 -23.49
N LYS A 116 38.11 -6.83 -22.32
CA LYS A 116 36.95 -6.65 -21.42
C LYS A 116 36.81 -5.21 -20.95
N GLU A 117 35.56 -4.77 -20.83
CA GLU A 117 35.23 -3.48 -20.19
C GLU A 117 35.67 -3.45 -18.73
N SER A 118 35.99 -2.26 -18.22
CA SER A 118 36.28 -2.11 -16.78
C SER A 118 35.02 -2.29 -15.95
N THR A 119 35.17 -2.66 -14.68
CA THR A 119 34.03 -2.73 -13.74
C THR A 119 33.28 -1.40 -13.70
N MET A 120 33.99 -0.28 -13.74
CA MET A 120 33.40 1.06 -13.75
C MET A 120 32.55 1.32 -15.00
N GLN A 121 33.01 0.89 -16.18
CA GLN A 121 32.25 1.00 -17.42
C GLN A 121 30.95 0.19 -17.34
N ALA A 122 31.03 -1.06 -16.87
CA ALA A 122 29.84 -1.90 -16.67
C ALA A 122 28.85 -1.26 -15.67
N VAL A 123 29.35 -0.64 -14.59
CA VAL A 123 28.51 0.09 -13.63
C VAL A 123 27.81 1.27 -14.29
N TYR A 124 28.51 2.08 -15.10
CA TYR A 124 27.89 3.20 -15.80
C TYR A 124 26.87 2.78 -16.87
N GLN A 125 27.10 1.66 -17.57
CA GLN A 125 26.08 1.09 -18.45
C GLN A 125 24.83 0.69 -17.66
N GLN A 126 25.00 -0.01 -16.53
CA GLN A 126 23.88 -0.40 -15.69
C GLN A 126 23.13 0.80 -15.09
N LEU A 127 23.85 1.84 -14.66
CA LEU A 127 23.24 3.09 -14.19
C LEU A 127 22.53 3.85 -15.32
N THR A 128 23.01 3.73 -16.57
CA THR A 128 22.32 4.28 -17.76
C THR A 128 20.98 3.59 -17.98
N GLU A 129 20.92 2.26 -17.83
CA GLU A 129 19.67 1.52 -17.91
C GLU A 129 18.70 1.90 -16.79
N LEU A 130 19.20 2.05 -15.56
CA LEU A 130 18.41 2.55 -14.43
C LEU A 130 17.88 3.96 -14.70
N HIS A 131 18.72 4.86 -15.20
CA HIS A 131 18.33 6.22 -15.55
C HIS A 131 17.25 6.25 -16.63
N ARG A 132 17.42 5.47 -17.70
CA ARG A 132 16.44 5.35 -18.79
C ARG A 132 15.08 4.83 -18.30
N TYR A 133 15.11 3.85 -17.40
CA TYR A 133 13.91 3.30 -16.79
C TYR A 133 13.14 4.33 -15.96
N LEU A 134 13.85 5.07 -15.10
CA LEU A 134 13.25 6.13 -14.29
C LEU A 134 12.72 7.28 -15.17
N LEU A 135 13.44 7.66 -16.23
CA LEU A 135 12.97 8.64 -17.20
C LEU A 135 11.70 8.18 -17.94
N ALA A 136 11.56 6.89 -18.25
CA ALA A 136 10.36 6.36 -18.88
C ALA A 136 9.14 6.47 -17.95
N ILE A 137 9.32 6.30 -16.64
CA ILE A 137 8.28 6.55 -15.64
C ILE A 137 7.96 8.05 -15.58
N GLN A 138 8.98 8.89 -15.43
CA GLN A 138 8.84 10.35 -15.30
C GLN A 138 8.14 11.00 -16.51
N ASN A 139 8.44 10.54 -17.73
CA ASN A 139 7.92 11.12 -18.97
C ASN A 139 6.61 10.47 -19.43
N ALA A 140 6.05 9.53 -18.67
CA ALA A 140 4.76 8.95 -19.00
C ALA A 140 3.64 10.02 -18.93
N PRO A 141 2.52 9.85 -19.66
CA PRO A 141 1.40 10.80 -19.60
C PRO A 141 0.85 11.03 -18.20
N VAL A 142 0.91 10.00 -17.35
CA VAL A 142 0.58 10.04 -15.93
C VAL A 142 1.71 9.32 -15.17
N PRO A 143 2.72 10.05 -14.67
CA PRO A 143 3.91 9.46 -14.04
C PRO A 143 3.56 8.53 -12.87
N GLY A 144 2.71 9.01 -11.95
CA GLY A 144 2.09 8.25 -10.87
C GLY A 144 1.55 6.88 -11.24
N LYS A 145 0.75 6.81 -12.31
CA LYS A 145 0.18 5.54 -12.81
C LYS A 145 1.26 4.61 -13.36
N SER A 146 2.27 5.18 -14.02
CA SER A 146 3.41 4.42 -14.54
C SER A 146 4.27 3.85 -13.40
N ALA A 147 4.48 4.64 -12.33
CA ALA A 147 5.15 4.22 -11.12
C ALA A 147 4.37 3.11 -10.40
N LEU A 148 3.06 3.25 -10.24
CA LEU A 148 2.20 2.21 -9.65
C LEU A 148 2.29 0.90 -10.42
N LYS A 149 2.27 0.95 -11.76
CA LYS A 149 2.43 -0.24 -12.59
C LYS A 149 3.81 -0.88 -12.44
N ALA A 150 4.87 -0.08 -12.36
CA ALA A 150 6.24 -0.56 -12.15
C ALA A 150 6.35 -1.35 -10.83
N VAL A 151 5.73 -0.83 -9.77
CA VAL A 151 5.65 -1.47 -8.45
C VAL A 151 4.88 -2.78 -8.53
N GLN A 152 3.70 -2.77 -9.15
CA GLN A 152 2.87 -3.97 -9.31
C GLN A 152 3.62 -5.09 -10.03
N LEU A 153 4.28 -4.76 -11.15
CA LEU A 153 5.08 -5.72 -11.92
C LEU A 153 6.26 -6.31 -11.13
N ARG A 154 6.85 -5.53 -10.22
CA ARG A 154 7.94 -6.01 -9.38
C ARG A 154 7.45 -7.03 -8.35
N LEU A 155 6.31 -6.75 -7.71
CA LEU A 155 5.74 -7.59 -6.65
C LEU A 155 5.08 -8.86 -7.20
N ASP A 156 4.33 -8.76 -8.30
CA ASP A 156 3.60 -9.90 -8.88
C ASP A 156 4.51 -10.92 -9.59
N GLN A 157 5.61 -10.48 -10.21
CA GLN A 157 6.33 -11.31 -11.19
C GLN A 157 7.78 -11.62 -10.82
N ASN A 158 8.24 -11.25 -9.62
CA ASN A 158 9.65 -11.32 -9.25
C ASN A 158 10.53 -10.71 -10.37
N SER A 159 10.06 -9.62 -10.98
CA SER A 159 10.53 -9.17 -12.29
C SER A 159 11.94 -8.61 -12.22
N SER A 160 12.73 -8.91 -13.26
CA SER A 160 14.09 -8.39 -13.43
C SER A 160 14.06 -6.97 -13.98
N ASP A 161 13.50 -6.03 -13.22
CA ASP A 161 13.54 -4.61 -13.57
C ASP A 161 14.96 -4.02 -13.43
N PRO A 162 15.24 -2.85 -14.04
CA PRO A 162 16.57 -2.22 -13.94
C PRO A 162 17.00 -1.83 -12.52
N ILE A 163 16.06 -1.59 -11.59
CA ILE A 163 16.38 -1.39 -10.16
C ILE A 163 16.88 -2.71 -9.56
N PHE A 164 16.21 -3.83 -9.81
CA PHE A 164 16.62 -5.16 -9.36
C PHE A 164 17.99 -5.56 -9.92
N ALA A 165 18.21 -5.38 -11.23
CA ALA A 165 19.48 -5.68 -11.88
C ALA A 165 20.63 -4.85 -11.30
N THR A 166 20.41 -3.55 -11.06
CA THR A 166 21.40 -2.68 -10.42
C THR A 166 21.69 -3.09 -8.98
N ARG A 167 20.68 -3.51 -8.22
CA ARG A 167 20.86 -4.04 -6.85
C ARG A 167 21.71 -5.30 -6.85
N GLN A 168 21.46 -6.20 -7.81
CA GLN A 168 22.22 -7.44 -7.91
C GLN A 168 23.67 -7.19 -8.32
N MET A 169 23.90 -6.24 -9.24
CA MET A 169 25.26 -5.79 -9.59
C MET A 169 25.96 -5.22 -8.35
N ALA A 170 25.31 -4.32 -7.61
CA ALA A 170 25.89 -3.67 -6.43
C ALA A 170 26.47 -4.67 -5.42
N LYS A 171 25.78 -5.79 -5.17
CA LYS A 171 26.23 -6.85 -4.25
C LYS A 171 27.56 -7.52 -4.64
N THR A 172 27.95 -7.43 -5.91
CA THR A 172 29.16 -8.07 -6.44
C THR A 172 30.35 -7.11 -6.54
N LEU A 173 30.12 -5.81 -6.34
CA LEU A 173 31.16 -4.78 -6.44
C LEU A 173 32.03 -4.75 -5.17
N PRO A 174 33.31 -4.35 -5.28
CA PRO A 174 34.12 -4.05 -4.11
C PRO A 174 33.62 -2.79 -3.40
N ALA A 175 33.91 -2.68 -2.09
CA ALA A 175 33.76 -1.42 -1.37
C ALA A 175 34.73 -0.37 -1.94
N PRO A 176 34.36 0.94 -1.96
CA PRO A 176 33.09 1.52 -1.51
C PRO A 176 31.99 1.55 -2.59
N LEU A 177 32.28 1.06 -3.81
CA LEU A 177 31.40 1.18 -4.96
C LEU A 177 30.08 0.40 -4.77
N ASN A 178 30.13 -0.76 -4.13
CA ASN A 178 28.92 -1.53 -3.76
C ASN A 178 27.89 -0.69 -2.99
N ARG A 179 28.35 0.09 -2.02
CA ARG A 179 27.51 0.92 -1.16
C ARG A 179 26.94 2.09 -1.95
N TRP A 180 27.73 2.76 -2.78
CA TRP A 180 27.24 3.87 -3.59
C TRP A 180 26.19 3.43 -4.60
N VAL A 181 26.45 2.35 -5.35
CA VAL A 181 25.50 1.80 -6.33
C VAL A 181 24.26 1.23 -5.62
N GLY A 182 24.46 0.55 -4.48
CA GLY A 182 23.37 0.05 -3.63
C GLY A 182 22.44 1.17 -3.18
N ARG A 183 23.00 2.25 -2.61
CA ARG A 183 22.22 3.41 -2.16
C ARG A 183 21.49 4.10 -3.31
N LEU A 184 22.08 4.27 -4.48
CA LEU A 184 21.36 4.81 -5.67
C LEU A 184 20.17 3.93 -6.03
N THR A 185 20.31 2.62 -5.91
CA THR A 185 19.25 1.66 -6.20
C THR A 185 18.13 1.70 -5.16
N ASP A 186 18.48 1.80 -3.88
CA ASP A 186 17.51 1.93 -2.79
C ASP A 186 16.71 3.23 -2.94
N GLN A 187 17.40 4.33 -3.30
CA GLN A 187 16.75 5.60 -3.60
C GLN A 187 15.85 5.51 -4.84
N ALA A 188 16.25 4.78 -5.89
CA ALA A 188 15.41 4.55 -7.06
C ALA A 188 14.11 3.82 -6.71
N TRP A 189 14.19 2.79 -5.88
CA TRP A 189 13.00 2.10 -5.38
C TRP A 189 12.11 3.03 -4.56
N HIS A 190 12.70 3.78 -3.63
CA HIS A 190 11.98 4.70 -2.75
C HIS A 190 11.19 5.76 -3.53
N VAL A 191 11.83 6.50 -4.45
CA VAL A 191 11.14 7.56 -5.20
C VAL A 191 10.06 7.04 -6.14
N VAL A 192 10.22 5.83 -6.69
CA VAL A 192 9.17 5.17 -7.49
C VAL A 192 8.00 4.76 -6.60
N MET A 193 8.26 4.25 -5.39
CA MET A 193 7.23 3.91 -4.42
C MET A 193 6.44 5.13 -3.96
N VAL A 194 7.12 6.22 -3.61
CA VAL A 194 6.47 7.49 -3.19
C VAL A 194 5.55 8.01 -4.29
N GLU A 195 6.02 8.04 -5.54
CA GLU A 195 5.22 8.48 -6.69
C GLU A 195 3.99 7.58 -6.93
N ALA A 196 4.14 6.26 -6.76
CA ALA A 196 3.05 5.30 -6.87
C ALA A 196 1.97 5.49 -5.79
N VAL A 197 2.40 5.65 -4.53
CA VAL A 197 1.50 5.82 -3.38
C VAL A 197 0.76 7.16 -3.47
N HIS A 198 1.44 8.23 -3.86
CA HIS A 198 0.82 9.53 -4.07
C HIS A 198 -0.30 9.47 -5.13
N TYR A 199 -0.03 8.80 -6.25
CA TYR A 199 -1.06 8.58 -7.27
C TYR A 199 -2.23 7.73 -6.77
N MET A 200 -1.95 6.67 -6.02
CA MET A 200 -2.97 5.79 -5.48
C MET A 200 -3.91 6.53 -4.51
N GLU A 201 -3.40 7.45 -3.69
CA GLU A 201 -4.23 8.28 -2.81
C GLU A 201 -5.14 9.23 -3.60
N VAL A 202 -4.60 9.89 -4.64
CA VAL A 202 -5.40 10.74 -5.52
C VAL A 202 -6.50 9.94 -6.21
N ASP A 203 -6.17 8.77 -6.76
CA ASP A 203 -7.13 7.89 -7.42
C ASP A 203 -8.16 7.33 -6.43
N TRP A 204 -7.77 6.98 -5.21
CA TRP A 204 -8.69 6.56 -4.14
C TRP A 204 -9.73 7.64 -3.83
N ARG A 205 -9.26 8.87 -3.60
CA ARG A 205 -10.14 10.01 -3.32
C ARG A 205 -11.12 10.23 -4.47
N ASP A 206 -10.63 10.24 -5.70
CA ASP A 206 -11.42 10.62 -6.86
C ASP A 206 -12.35 9.49 -7.36
N SER A 207 -11.89 8.24 -7.31
CA SER A 207 -12.58 7.07 -7.84
C SER A 207 -13.42 6.32 -6.80
N VAL A 208 -13.13 6.44 -5.50
CA VAL A 208 -13.84 5.71 -4.43
C VAL A 208 -14.52 6.67 -3.45
N VAL A 209 -13.76 7.54 -2.80
CA VAL A 209 -14.29 8.37 -1.69
C VAL A 209 -15.32 9.37 -2.21
N LYS A 210 -15.03 10.04 -3.31
CA LYS A 210 -15.93 11.03 -3.91
C LYS A 210 -17.27 10.41 -4.34
N PRO A 211 -17.32 9.31 -5.14
CA PRO A 211 -18.59 8.66 -5.45
C PRO A 211 -19.39 8.23 -4.22
N PHE A 212 -18.72 7.72 -3.18
CA PHE A 212 -19.38 7.37 -1.93
C PHE A 212 -20.00 8.58 -1.23
N ASN A 213 -19.22 9.65 -1.06
CA ASN A 213 -19.65 10.87 -0.36
C ASN A 213 -20.78 11.60 -1.09
N GLU A 214 -20.71 11.65 -2.42
CA GLU A 214 -21.72 12.34 -3.25
C GLU A 214 -23.04 11.57 -3.35
N GLN A 215 -23.01 10.23 -3.37
CA GLN A 215 -24.19 9.43 -3.67
C GLN A 215 -24.79 8.70 -2.46
N LEU A 216 -23.97 8.36 -1.46
CA LEU A 216 -24.35 7.43 -0.39
C LEU A 216 -24.24 8.04 1.02
N ALA A 217 -23.12 8.67 1.36
CA ALA A 217 -22.78 9.01 2.74
C ALA A 217 -23.83 9.87 3.47
N ASN A 218 -24.45 10.84 2.77
CA ASN A 218 -25.43 11.76 3.35
C ASN A 218 -26.87 11.22 3.35
N ASN A 219 -27.10 10.04 2.78
CA ASN A 219 -28.42 9.45 2.60
C ASN A 219 -28.62 8.26 3.55
N TYR A 220 -29.86 7.93 3.85
CA TYR A 220 -30.18 6.70 4.58
C TYR A 220 -29.84 5.48 3.70
N PRO A 221 -29.20 4.42 4.22
CA PRO A 221 -28.99 4.10 5.64
C PRO A 221 -27.67 4.59 6.25
N PHE A 222 -26.75 5.15 5.46
CA PHE A 222 -25.42 5.62 5.94
C PHE A 222 -25.53 6.80 6.91
N ASN A 223 -26.47 7.71 6.65
CA ASN A 223 -26.90 8.72 7.60
C ASN A 223 -28.32 8.37 8.12
N PRO A 224 -28.44 7.78 9.32
CA PRO A 224 -29.73 7.37 9.89
C PRO A 224 -30.73 8.53 10.08
N ARG A 225 -30.24 9.77 10.15
CA ARG A 225 -31.07 10.97 10.31
C ARG A 225 -31.54 11.56 8.99
N SER A 226 -31.03 11.06 7.86
CA SER A 226 -31.41 11.60 6.55
C SER A 226 -32.83 11.22 6.20
N ALA A 227 -33.60 12.18 5.69
CA ALA A 227 -34.93 11.95 5.12
C ALA A 227 -34.86 11.41 3.69
N GLN A 228 -33.70 11.56 3.02
CA GLN A 228 -33.47 11.05 1.68
C GLN A 228 -32.86 9.65 1.77
N ASP A 229 -33.28 8.80 0.84
CA ASP A 229 -32.83 7.43 0.72
C ASP A 229 -31.69 7.35 -0.30
N ALA A 230 -30.67 6.55 -0.01
CA ALA A 230 -29.63 6.22 -0.97
C ALA A 230 -30.26 5.41 -2.12
N SER A 231 -29.87 5.71 -3.36
CA SER A 231 -30.30 4.92 -4.50
C SER A 231 -29.76 3.49 -4.38
N LEU A 232 -30.61 2.48 -4.63
CA LEU A 232 -30.17 1.08 -4.67
C LEU A 232 -29.17 0.84 -5.82
N ASP A 233 -29.31 1.56 -6.93
CA ASP A 233 -28.36 1.49 -8.05
C ASP A 233 -26.98 2.02 -7.66
N ALA A 234 -26.92 3.14 -6.94
CA ALA A 234 -25.67 3.69 -6.43
C ALA A 234 -25.04 2.76 -5.38
N PHE A 235 -25.86 2.19 -4.50
CA PHE A 235 -25.42 1.21 -3.51
C PHE A 235 -24.85 -0.05 -4.19
N GLU A 236 -25.58 -0.60 -5.16
CA GLU A 236 -25.15 -1.76 -5.94
C GLU A 236 -23.85 -1.47 -6.68
N ARG A 237 -23.76 -0.38 -7.44
CA ARG A 237 -22.57 0.01 -8.19
C ARG A 237 -21.33 0.13 -7.29
N PHE A 238 -21.51 0.59 -6.06
CA PHE A 238 -20.42 0.80 -5.12
C PHE A 238 -19.94 -0.50 -4.45
N PHE A 239 -20.86 -1.27 -3.87
CA PHE A 239 -20.53 -2.40 -2.98
C PHE A 239 -20.49 -3.77 -3.63
N LYS A 240 -21.13 -3.97 -4.80
CA LYS A 240 -21.20 -5.29 -5.43
C LYS A 240 -19.81 -5.88 -5.72
N PRO A 241 -19.68 -7.21 -5.86
CA PRO A 241 -18.49 -7.81 -6.45
C PRO A 241 -18.19 -7.19 -7.83
N ASP A 242 -16.93 -6.86 -8.08
CA ASP A 242 -16.49 -6.08 -9.27
C ASP A 242 -17.10 -4.66 -9.34
N GLY A 243 -17.61 -4.14 -8.23
CA GLY A 243 -18.07 -2.76 -8.07
C GLY A 243 -16.93 -1.76 -7.91
N ILE A 244 -17.24 -0.49 -7.62
CA ILE A 244 -16.24 0.58 -7.48
C ILE A 244 -15.19 0.22 -6.43
N LEU A 245 -15.63 -0.09 -5.20
CA LEU A 245 -14.72 -0.34 -4.09
C LEU A 245 -13.94 -1.65 -4.29
N ASP A 246 -14.62 -2.70 -4.75
CA ASP A 246 -14.00 -4.02 -4.96
C ASP A 246 -12.92 -3.96 -6.05
N THR A 247 -13.24 -3.31 -7.18
CA THR A 247 -12.29 -3.13 -8.28
C THR A 247 -11.05 -2.38 -7.81
N PHE A 248 -11.23 -1.29 -7.06
CA PHE A 248 -10.10 -0.53 -6.54
C PHE A 248 -9.26 -1.36 -5.56
N TYR A 249 -9.90 -2.09 -4.66
CA TYR A 249 -9.21 -2.98 -3.73
C TYR A 249 -8.38 -4.03 -4.46
N GLN A 250 -8.97 -4.78 -5.40
CA GLN A 250 -8.28 -5.85 -6.12
C GLN A 250 -7.14 -5.32 -7.01
N GLN A 251 -7.33 -4.18 -7.66
CA GLN A 251 -6.35 -3.65 -8.61
C GLN A 251 -5.22 -2.88 -7.92
N ASN A 252 -5.50 -2.17 -6.83
CA ASN A 252 -4.56 -1.21 -6.25
C ASN A 252 -4.15 -1.57 -4.83
N LEU A 253 -5.08 -1.91 -3.93
CA LEU A 253 -4.76 -2.05 -2.49
C LEU A 253 -4.24 -3.43 -2.11
N LYS A 254 -4.83 -4.49 -2.66
CA LYS A 254 -4.59 -5.88 -2.28
C LYS A 254 -3.09 -6.22 -2.26
N LEU A 255 -2.37 -5.81 -3.31
CA LEU A 255 -0.96 -6.12 -3.45
C LEU A 255 -0.09 -5.42 -2.38
N PHE A 256 -0.47 -4.23 -1.94
CA PHE A 256 0.25 -3.48 -0.91
C PHE A 256 -0.02 -4.06 0.48
N ILE A 257 -1.28 -4.44 0.74
CA ILE A 257 -1.69 -5.08 2.00
C ILE A 257 -1.02 -6.46 2.15
N ASP A 258 -1.07 -7.29 1.11
CA ASP A 258 -0.57 -8.66 1.17
C ASP A 258 0.97 -8.74 1.29
N ASN A 259 1.70 -7.72 0.81
CA ASN A 259 3.17 -7.70 0.83
C ASN A 259 3.79 -6.88 1.98
N ASP A 260 2.97 -6.32 2.88
CA ASP A 260 3.40 -5.50 4.03
C ASP A 260 4.48 -4.47 3.66
N LEU A 261 4.22 -3.72 2.58
CA LEU A 261 5.19 -2.76 2.07
C LEU A 261 5.31 -1.56 3.01
N SER A 262 6.54 -1.16 3.30
CA SER A 262 6.89 0.05 4.06
C SER A 262 7.74 1.01 3.22
N LEU A 263 7.61 2.31 3.48
CA LEU A 263 8.37 3.37 2.80
C LEU A 263 9.71 3.71 3.47
N GLU A 264 9.99 3.19 4.68
CA GLU A 264 11.16 3.54 5.50
C GLU A 264 11.81 2.35 6.26
N ASP A 265 13.09 2.57 6.60
CA ASP A 265 13.97 1.72 7.43
C ASP A 265 13.67 1.99 8.93
N GLY A 266 12.51 1.55 9.43
CA GLY A 266 12.05 1.80 10.80
C GLY A 266 10.75 1.08 11.18
N ASP A 267 10.62 0.77 12.47
CA ASP A 267 9.71 -0.22 13.09
C ASP A 267 8.20 0.11 13.09
N ASN A 268 7.76 1.07 12.27
CA ASN A 268 6.35 1.45 12.21
C ASN A 268 6.07 2.30 10.97
N ASN A 269 5.58 1.71 9.85
CA ASN A 269 4.98 2.46 8.73
C ASN A 269 4.31 1.50 7.72
N VAL A 270 3.09 1.06 8.03
CA VAL A 270 2.21 0.40 7.06
C VAL A 270 1.79 1.43 6.01
N ILE A 271 1.94 1.15 4.71
CA ILE A 271 1.56 2.09 3.62
C ILE A 271 0.06 2.41 3.61
N ILE A 272 -0.78 1.52 4.15
CA ILE A 272 -2.24 1.73 4.21
C ILE A 272 -2.64 1.84 5.67
N ARG A 273 -3.38 2.90 6.01
CA ARG A 273 -3.82 3.14 7.38
C ARG A 273 -4.76 2.04 7.88
N GLU A 274 -4.59 1.66 9.15
CA GLU A 274 -5.41 0.64 9.82
C GLU A 274 -6.91 0.94 9.78
N ASP A 275 -7.30 2.22 9.86
CA ASP A 275 -8.72 2.58 9.76
C ASP A 275 -9.30 2.33 8.37
N ILE A 276 -8.50 2.41 7.30
CA ILE A 276 -8.95 2.02 5.96
C ILE A 276 -9.17 0.50 5.90
N ILE A 277 -8.28 -0.30 6.50
CA ILE A 277 -8.40 -1.75 6.55
C ILE A 277 -9.71 -2.15 7.26
N ALA A 278 -10.00 -1.58 8.42
CA ALA A 278 -11.25 -1.83 9.14
C ALA A 278 -12.51 -1.43 8.33
N GLN A 279 -12.42 -0.38 7.51
CA GLN A 279 -13.51 0.05 6.64
C GLN A 279 -13.70 -0.90 5.45
N LEU A 280 -12.62 -1.44 4.88
CA LEU A 280 -12.69 -2.49 3.86
C LEU A 280 -13.34 -3.77 4.39
N GLU A 281 -13.03 -4.16 5.63
CA GLU A 281 -13.72 -5.28 6.30
C GLU A 281 -15.22 -5.00 6.49
N THR A 282 -15.57 -3.78 6.90
CA THR A 282 -16.97 -3.37 7.04
C THR A 282 -17.70 -3.40 5.69
N ALA A 283 -17.05 -2.94 4.61
CA ALA A 283 -17.59 -3.05 3.27
C ALA A 283 -17.77 -4.51 2.81
N GLN A 284 -16.84 -5.39 3.18
CA GLN A 284 -16.93 -6.81 2.89
C GLN A 284 -18.14 -7.44 3.60
N LYS A 285 -18.40 -7.09 4.87
CA LYS A 285 -19.62 -7.52 5.58
C LYS A 285 -20.88 -7.03 4.90
N ILE A 286 -20.94 -5.75 4.52
CA ILE A 286 -22.05 -5.20 3.72
C ILE A 286 -22.23 -6.05 2.46
N ARG A 287 -21.13 -6.39 1.77
CA ARG A 287 -21.20 -7.18 0.55
C ARG A 287 -21.78 -8.58 0.80
N ASP A 288 -21.31 -9.27 1.82
CA ASP A 288 -21.70 -10.64 2.14
C ASP A 288 -23.18 -10.75 2.58
N ILE A 289 -23.71 -9.70 3.21
CA ILE A 289 -25.13 -9.64 3.63
C ILE A 289 -26.07 -9.36 2.45
N PHE A 290 -25.64 -8.50 1.51
CA PHE A 290 -26.54 -7.92 0.51
C PHE A 290 -26.34 -8.42 -0.92
N PHE A 291 -25.24 -9.11 -1.22
CA PHE A 291 -25.00 -9.64 -2.56
C PHE A 291 -24.88 -11.15 -2.52
N SER A 292 -25.79 -11.80 -3.24
CA SER A 292 -25.77 -13.26 -3.41
C SER A 292 -24.59 -13.70 -4.30
N LYS A 293 -24.32 -15.02 -4.35
CA LYS A 293 -23.32 -15.63 -5.25
C LYS A 293 -23.57 -15.36 -6.75
N GLN A 294 -24.78 -14.93 -7.12
CA GLN A 294 -25.12 -14.53 -8.50
C GLN A 294 -25.01 -13.01 -8.71
N ASN A 295 -24.38 -12.29 -7.77
CA ASN A 295 -24.20 -10.84 -7.75
C ASN A 295 -25.51 -10.02 -7.77
N GLY A 296 -26.65 -10.64 -7.47
CA GLY A 296 -27.92 -9.94 -7.30
C GLY A 296 -28.03 -9.30 -5.92
N LEU A 297 -28.43 -8.02 -5.88
CA LEU A 297 -28.75 -7.30 -4.65
C LEU A 297 -29.98 -7.93 -3.97
N GLY A 298 -29.81 -8.41 -2.75
CA GLY A 298 -30.89 -8.77 -1.87
C GLY A 298 -30.46 -9.65 -0.70
N THR A 299 -31.33 -9.73 0.30
CA THR A 299 -31.16 -10.53 1.50
C THR A 299 -32.48 -11.22 1.89
N SER A 300 -32.39 -12.44 2.39
CA SER A 300 -33.53 -13.21 2.92
C SER A 300 -33.56 -13.17 4.43
N PHE A 301 -34.76 -13.15 4.98
CA PHE A 301 -34.99 -13.20 6.42
C PHE A 301 -36.35 -13.80 6.72
N ALA A 302 -36.61 -14.13 7.98
CA ALA A 302 -37.89 -14.66 8.42
C ALA A 302 -38.46 -13.81 9.56
N VAL A 303 -39.77 -13.59 9.55
CA VAL A 303 -40.49 -12.84 10.58
C VAL A 303 -41.48 -13.76 11.27
N GLU A 304 -41.24 -14.01 12.54
CA GLU A 304 -42.11 -14.76 13.44
C GLU A 304 -43.02 -13.78 14.22
N THR A 305 -44.31 -14.07 14.23
CA THR A 305 -45.29 -13.38 15.07
C THR A 305 -45.12 -13.83 16.52
N VAL A 306 -44.93 -12.91 17.46
CA VAL A 306 -44.68 -13.26 18.88
C VAL A 306 -45.87 -12.95 19.76
N SER A 307 -46.31 -11.69 19.76
CA SER A 307 -47.43 -11.27 20.62
C SER A 307 -48.08 -9.98 20.12
N LEU A 308 -49.40 -9.91 20.22
CA LEU A 308 -50.21 -8.71 19.97
C LEU A 308 -50.95 -8.30 21.24
N SER A 309 -50.98 -7.01 21.54
CA SER A 309 -51.68 -6.49 22.72
C SER A 309 -53.18 -6.81 22.70
N GLY A 310 -53.77 -7.15 23.85
CA GLY A 310 -55.16 -7.61 23.94
C GLY A 310 -56.23 -6.58 23.51
N ASN A 311 -55.88 -5.29 23.44
CA ASN A 311 -56.74 -4.24 22.88
C ASN A 311 -56.70 -4.16 21.35
N LYS A 312 -55.94 -5.03 20.67
CA LYS A 312 -55.83 -5.13 19.22
C LYS A 312 -56.23 -6.53 18.76
N ARG A 313 -57.07 -6.61 17.73
CA ARG A 313 -57.59 -7.87 17.18
C ARG A 313 -56.82 -8.39 15.98
N ARG A 314 -56.09 -7.52 15.27
CA ARG A 314 -55.34 -7.87 14.07
C ARG A 314 -54.16 -6.92 13.87
N SER A 315 -53.04 -7.48 13.43
CA SER A 315 -51.83 -6.77 12.99
C SER A 315 -51.57 -7.13 11.54
N VAL A 316 -51.33 -6.14 10.69
CA VAL A 316 -50.94 -6.35 9.29
C VAL A 316 -49.61 -5.62 9.07
N LEU A 317 -48.54 -6.40 8.95
CA LEU A 317 -47.22 -5.92 8.56
C LEU A 317 -47.07 -6.12 7.06
N ASN A 318 -46.86 -5.03 6.33
CA ASN A 318 -46.57 -5.01 4.90
C ASN A 318 -45.10 -4.60 4.71
N LEU A 319 -44.32 -5.46 4.06
CA LEU A 319 -42.92 -5.23 3.72
C LEU A 319 -42.78 -5.35 2.21
N ASP A 320 -42.92 -4.20 1.52
CA ASP A 320 -42.83 -4.07 0.06
C ASP A 320 -43.77 -5.03 -0.69
N GLY A 321 -45.01 -5.16 -0.19
CA GLY A 321 -46.05 -6.03 -0.75
C GLY A 321 -46.11 -7.43 -0.13
N GLN A 322 -45.13 -7.81 0.70
CA GLN A 322 -45.18 -9.06 1.46
C GLN A 322 -45.93 -8.86 2.77
N LEU A 323 -47.06 -9.55 2.93
CA LEU A 323 -47.95 -9.36 4.08
C LEU A 323 -47.73 -10.43 5.15
N VAL A 324 -47.52 -9.98 6.39
CA VAL A 324 -47.55 -10.79 7.61
C VAL A 324 -48.76 -10.35 8.43
N ASP A 325 -49.84 -11.11 8.31
CA ASP A 325 -51.13 -10.88 8.96
C ASP A 325 -51.31 -11.75 10.21
N TYR A 326 -51.61 -11.15 11.35
CA TYR A 326 -51.75 -11.86 12.62
C TYR A 326 -53.01 -11.42 13.37
N SER A 327 -53.87 -12.38 13.72
CA SER A 327 -55.18 -12.14 14.34
C SER A 327 -55.36 -12.84 15.69
N GLN A 328 -54.35 -12.78 16.58
CA GLN A 328 -54.34 -13.45 17.90
C GLN A 328 -54.46 -14.99 17.81
N GLY A 329 -53.99 -15.57 16.71
CA GLY A 329 -53.96 -17.03 16.49
C GLY A 329 -52.66 -17.68 16.96
N ARG A 330 -52.38 -18.89 16.46
CA ARG A 330 -51.07 -19.52 16.62
C ARG A 330 -50.00 -18.65 15.96
N ASN A 331 -48.88 -18.49 16.64
CA ASN A 331 -47.69 -17.86 16.09
C ASN A 331 -47.21 -18.66 14.88
N TYR A 332 -46.75 -17.93 13.86
CA TYR A 332 -46.18 -18.48 12.63
C TYR A 332 -45.05 -17.60 12.14
N THR A 333 -44.21 -18.19 11.29
CA THR A 333 -43.05 -17.57 10.66
C THR A 333 -43.30 -17.37 9.18
N ALA A 334 -43.09 -16.15 8.68
CA ALA A 334 -43.13 -15.81 7.27
C ALA A 334 -41.71 -15.60 6.75
N HIS A 335 -41.35 -16.21 5.62
CA HIS A 335 -40.07 -15.97 4.94
C HIS A 335 -40.23 -14.82 3.95
N LEU A 336 -39.29 -13.89 3.98
CA LEU A 336 -39.35 -12.61 3.30
C LEU A 336 -38.02 -12.29 2.63
N VAL A 337 -38.06 -11.39 1.65
CA VAL A 337 -36.88 -10.88 0.96
C VAL A 337 -36.87 -9.36 0.93
N TRP A 338 -35.68 -8.78 0.90
CA TRP A 338 -35.46 -7.37 0.56
C TRP A 338 -34.35 -7.24 -0.49
N PRO A 339 -34.49 -6.36 -1.50
CA PRO A 339 -35.74 -5.69 -1.88
C PRO A 339 -36.68 -6.69 -2.58
N ASN A 340 -37.97 -6.67 -2.23
CA ASN A 340 -38.96 -7.52 -2.91
C ASN A 340 -39.46 -6.91 -4.24
N ASN A 341 -39.39 -5.60 -4.36
CA ASN A 341 -39.76 -4.85 -5.55
C ASN A 341 -38.77 -3.70 -5.71
N MET A 342 -38.38 -3.36 -6.93
CA MET A 342 -37.45 -2.26 -7.23
C MET A 342 -38.16 -1.00 -7.75
N ARG A 343 -39.50 -0.95 -7.74
CA ARG A 343 -40.28 0.20 -8.21
C ARG A 343 -40.31 1.35 -7.21
N GLU A 344 -40.39 2.57 -7.72
CA GLU A 344 -40.66 3.77 -6.91
C GLU A 344 -42.03 3.66 -6.23
N GLY A 345 -42.09 4.11 -4.96
CA GLY A 345 -43.33 4.12 -4.16
C GLY A 345 -43.55 2.88 -3.29
N ASN A 346 -42.55 2.00 -3.15
CA ASN A 346 -42.60 0.92 -2.15
C ASN A 346 -42.90 1.49 -0.76
N GLU A 347 -43.86 0.88 -0.08
CA GLU A 347 -44.25 1.23 1.28
C GLU A 347 -44.04 0.03 2.19
N SER A 348 -43.37 0.27 3.31
CA SER A 348 -43.33 -0.66 4.44
C SER A 348 -44.15 -0.09 5.57
N LYS A 349 -45.13 -0.86 6.04
CA LYS A 349 -46.19 -0.38 6.93
C LYS A 349 -46.63 -1.42 7.93
N LEU A 350 -46.77 -1.01 9.18
CA LEU A 350 -47.47 -1.80 10.19
C LEU A 350 -48.81 -1.15 10.52
N THR A 351 -49.89 -1.92 10.43
CA THR A 351 -51.24 -1.48 10.79
C THR A 351 -51.79 -2.32 11.94
N LEU A 352 -52.18 -1.66 13.03
CA LEU A 352 -52.87 -2.32 14.15
C LEU A 352 -54.36 -1.97 14.14
N ILE A 353 -55.20 -2.99 14.22
CA ILE A 353 -56.65 -2.87 14.21
C ILE A 353 -57.17 -3.11 15.62
N GLY A 354 -57.83 -2.09 16.19
CA GLY A 354 -58.42 -2.15 17.53
C GLY A 354 -59.65 -3.04 17.63
N THR A 355 -59.98 -3.45 18.85
CA THR A 355 -61.22 -4.17 19.17
C THR A 355 -62.45 -3.23 19.23
N SER A 356 -62.23 -1.93 19.49
CA SER A 356 -63.28 -0.93 19.79
C SER A 356 -63.92 -0.22 18.59
N GLY A 357 -63.77 -0.75 17.36
CA GLY A 357 -64.42 -0.18 16.16
C GLY A 357 -63.81 1.12 15.60
N ASN A 358 -62.78 1.67 16.26
CA ASN A 358 -62.03 2.83 15.75
C ASN A 358 -61.30 2.52 14.44
N ALA A 359 -61.03 3.56 13.65
CA ALA A 359 -60.23 3.44 12.43
C ALA A 359 -58.83 2.86 12.74
N PRO A 360 -58.32 1.93 11.91
CA PRO A 360 -56.98 1.39 12.07
C PRO A 360 -55.91 2.50 12.09
N ARG A 361 -54.85 2.30 12.86
CA ARG A 361 -53.70 3.20 12.90
C ARG A 361 -52.45 2.48 12.43
N SER A 362 -51.58 3.23 11.78
CA SER A 362 -50.40 2.67 11.14
C SER A 362 -49.17 3.55 11.35
N ILE A 363 -48.01 2.89 11.31
CA ILE A 363 -46.72 3.52 11.04
C ILE A 363 -46.30 3.06 9.64
N SER A 364 -45.84 3.99 8.81
CA SER A 364 -45.36 3.64 7.47
C SER A 364 -44.18 4.49 7.03
N PHE A 365 -43.38 3.89 6.17
CA PHE A 365 -42.26 4.50 5.50
C PHE A 365 -42.33 4.16 4.02
N SER A 366 -41.87 5.07 3.18
CA SER A 366 -41.82 4.89 1.74
C SER A 366 -40.38 5.05 1.24
N GLY A 367 -40.06 4.38 0.15
CA GLY A 367 -38.74 4.45 -0.47
C GLY A 367 -38.04 3.09 -0.53
N PRO A 368 -36.89 3.01 -1.21
CA PRO A 368 -36.16 1.75 -1.37
C PRO A 368 -35.71 1.13 -0.03
N TRP A 369 -35.52 1.96 1.00
CA TRP A 369 -35.10 1.50 2.32
C TRP A 369 -36.24 1.49 3.36
N ALA A 370 -37.50 1.47 2.90
CA ALA A 370 -38.67 1.53 3.76
C ALA A 370 -38.70 0.39 4.82
N GLN A 371 -38.28 -0.83 4.46
CA GLN A 371 -38.22 -1.96 5.40
C GLN A 371 -37.25 -1.65 6.56
N PHE A 372 -36.07 -1.11 6.25
CA PHE A 372 -35.04 -0.75 7.23
C PHE A 372 -35.53 0.37 8.15
N ARG A 373 -36.16 1.42 7.58
CA ARG A 373 -36.74 2.51 8.36
C ARG A 373 -37.86 2.02 9.28
N LEU A 374 -38.71 1.10 8.78
CA LEU A 374 -39.76 0.51 9.59
C LEU A 374 -39.14 -0.25 10.77
N PHE A 375 -38.21 -1.17 10.54
CA PHE A 375 -37.56 -1.90 11.63
C PHE A 375 -36.85 -0.96 12.61
N GLY A 376 -36.14 0.06 12.13
CA GLY A 376 -35.48 1.06 12.96
C GLY A 376 -36.42 1.96 13.77
N ALA A 377 -37.70 2.05 13.41
CA ALA A 377 -38.72 2.76 14.20
C ALA A 377 -39.27 1.91 15.36
N GLY A 378 -39.02 0.61 15.35
CA GLY A 378 -39.37 -0.29 16.43
C GLY A 378 -38.35 -0.26 17.58
N GLN A 379 -38.75 -0.74 18.75
CA GLN A 379 -37.82 -0.98 19.85
C GLN A 379 -37.18 -2.36 19.65
N LEU A 380 -35.89 -2.37 19.26
CA LEU A 380 -35.11 -3.59 19.11
C LEU A 380 -34.61 -4.07 20.48
N THR A 381 -34.71 -5.37 20.73
CA THR A 381 -34.27 -6.05 21.95
C THR A 381 -33.76 -7.44 21.61
N GLY A 382 -32.89 -8.00 22.46
CA GLY A 382 -32.39 -9.36 22.28
C GLY A 382 -31.68 -9.56 20.94
N VAL A 383 -30.86 -8.60 20.52
CA VAL A 383 -30.03 -8.71 19.31
C VAL A 383 -28.96 -9.76 19.57
N GLN A 384 -29.01 -10.86 18.82
CA GLN A 384 -28.08 -11.98 18.84
C GLN A 384 -27.68 -12.31 17.41
N ASP A 385 -26.69 -13.19 17.26
CA ASP A 385 -26.30 -13.71 15.94
C ASP A 385 -27.50 -14.41 15.29
N GLY A 386 -27.89 -13.94 14.11
CA GLY A 386 -28.99 -14.52 13.34
C GLY A 386 -30.41 -14.24 13.84
N ASN A 387 -30.65 -13.52 14.95
CA ASN A 387 -32.01 -13.10 15.32
C ASN A 387 -32.10 -11.86 16.22
N PHE A 388 -33.25 -11.19 16.17
CA PHE A 388 -33.59 -10.11 17.10
C PHE A 388 -35.10 -9.99 17.30
N THR A 389 -35.52 -9.32 18.39
CA THR A 389 -36.93 -9.03 18.65
C THR A 389 -37.20 -7.54 18.43
N VAL A 390 -38.26 -7.22 17.69
CA VAL A 390 -38.70 -5.85 17.45
C VAL A 390 -40.12 -5.64 17.96
N ARG A 391 -40.30 -4.62 18.79
CA ARG A 391 -41.60 -4.20 19.33
C ARG A 391 -42.03 -2.89 18.70
N PHE A 392 -43.19 -2.90 18.07
CA PHE A 392 -43.82 -1.69 17.54
C PHE A 392 -44.97 -1.25 18.44
N SER A 393 -44.99 0.03 18.81
CA SER A 393 -46.09 0.63 19.58
C SER A 393 -46.89 1.56 18.68
N VAL A 394 -48.17 1.25 18.48
CA VAL A 394 -49.09 2.01 17.61
C VAL A 394 -50.45 2.14 18.31
N ASP A 395 -50.93 3.36 18.47
CA ASP A 395 -52.28 3.66 19.00
C ASP A 395 -52.57 2.98 20.36
N GLY A 396 -51.63 3.07 21.30
CA GLY A 396 -51.78 2.49 22.64
C GLY A 396 -51.85 0.95 22.67
N GLY A 397 -51.52 0.27 21.56
CA GLY A 397 -51.25 -1.16 21.52
C GLY A 397 -49.85 -1.43 21.00
N ALA A 398 -49.39 -2.67 21.13
CA ALA A 398 -48.11 -3.10 20.63
C ALA A 398 -48.18 -4.46 19.92
N MET A 399 -47.37 -4.61 18.88
CA MET A 399 -47.10 -5.87 18.20
C MET A 399 -45.60 -6.16 18.31
N THR A 400 -45.27 -7.41 18.67
CA THR A 400 -43.89 -7.89 18.78
C THR A 400 -43.66 -8.97 17.73
N TYR A 401 -42.57 -8.82 17.00
CA TYR A 401 -42.08 -9.79 16.02
C TYR A 401 -40.68 -10.26 16.43
N ARG A 402 -40.35 -11.50 16.12
CA ARG A 402 -38.98 -12.00 16.13
C ARG A 402 -38.51 -12.14 14.69
N VAL A 403 -37.37 -11.55 14.37
CA VAL A 403 -36.77 -11.57 13.05
C VAL A 403 -35.58 -12.51 13.10
N HIS A 404 -35.49 -13.41 12.12
CA HIS A 404 -34.40 -14.36 11.94
C HIS A 404 -33.67 -14.02 10.64
N THR A 405 -32.34 -13.95 10.67
CA THR A 405 -31.47 -13.65 9.53
C THR A 405 -30.51 -14.80 9.29
N ASP A 406 -30.15 -15.04 8.03
CA ASP A 406 -29.26 -16.17 7.66
C ASP A 406 -27.78 -15.88 7.97
N THR A 407 -27.42 -14.60 8.17
CA THR A 407 -26.07 -14.12 8.45
C THR A 407 -25.87 -13.82 9.93
N GLU A 408 -24.65 -14.07 10.43
CA GLU A 408 -24.20 -13.63 11.76
C GLU A 408 -24.35 -12.10 11.90
N ASP A 409 -24.02 -11.36 10.83
CA ASP A 409 -24.22 -9.92 10.74
C ASP A 409 -25.67 -9.59 10.32
N ASN A 410 -26.42 -8.94 11.20
CA ASN A 410 -27.82 -8.62 11.00
C ASN A 410 -28.00 -7.29 10.22
N PRO A 411 -28.64 -7.30 9.03
CA PRO A 411 -28.85 -6.09 8.22
C PRO A 411 -29.71 -5.02 8.90
N PHE A 412 -30.56 -5.39 9.86
CA PHE A 412 -31.61 -4.53 10.42
C PHE A 412 -31.32 -4.02 11.84
N SER A 413 -30.30 -4.54 12.54
CA SER A 413 -30.00 -4.14 13.93
C SER A 413 -29.33 -2.77 14.09
N GLY A 414 -29.05 -2.08 12.97
CA GLY A 414 -28.33 -0.81 12.96
C GLY A 414 -26.82 -0.99 13.19
N GLY A 415 -26.05 0.09 13.07
CA GLY A 415 -24.60 0.07 13.25
C GLY A 415 -23.83 -0.13 11.94
N LEU A 416 -24.14 -1.18 11.18
CA LEU A 416 -23.40 -1.57 9.96
C LEU A 416 -23.12 -0.41 9.00
N PHE A 417 -24.17 0.28 8.55
CA PHE A 417 -24.04 1.40 7.60
C PHE A 417 -23.50 2.67 8.25
N SER A 418 -23.84 2.95 9.50
CA SER A 418 -23.41 4.16 10.21
C SER A 418 -21.95 4.12 10.65
N GLN A 419 -21.35 2.93 10.74
CA GLN A 419 -19.94 2.73 11.02
C GLN A 419 -19.08 2.78 9.74
N PHE A 420 -19.73 2.62 8.58
CA PHE A 420 -19.04 2.69 7.31
C PHE A 420 -18.80 4.13 6.89
N GLY A 421 -17.53 4.49 6.74
CA GLY A 421 -17.09 5.80 6.29
C GLY A 421 -15.69 5.72 5.70
N LEU A 422 -15.41 6.52 4.68
CA LEU A 422 -14.12 6.50 4.01
C LEU A 422 -13.34 7.77 4.30
N SER A 423 -12.06 7.61 4.64
CA SER A 423 -11.13 8.72 4.77
C SER A 423 -10.62 9.14 3.39
N ASP A 424 -10.35 10.44 3.23
CA ASP A 424 -9.76 10.99 2.00
C ASP A 424 -8.29 10.57 1.81
N THR A 425 -7.62 10.12 2.88
CA THR A 425 -6.19 9.76 2.90
C THR A 425 -6.01 8.24 3.07
N LEU A 426 -5.22 7.61 2.19
CA LEU A 426 -4.92 6.18 2.25
C LEU A 426 -3.80 5.81 3.22
N TYR A 427 -2.79 6.68 3.33
CA TYR A 427 -1.55 6.45 4.08
C TYR A 427 -1.40 7.41 5.26
#